data_AF-A0A4S3J477-F1
#
_entry.id   AF-A0A4S3J477-F1
#
_cell.length_a   1.000
_cell.length_b   1.000
_cell.length_c   1.000
_cell.angle_alpha   90.00
_cell.angle_beta   90.00
_cell.angle_gamma   90.00
#
_symmetry.space_group_name_H-M   'P 1'
#
loop_
_entity.id
_entity.type
_entity.pdbx_description
1 polymer ?
#
loop_
_entity_poly.entity_id
_entity_poly.type
_entity_poly.pdbx_seq_one_letter_code
_entity_poly.pdbx_strand_id
1 'polypeptide(L)'
;MSKGGKQKVDRRAVAAANGYVRGANREQDQHRCEYHYSDESLSLQDKVLSVYVLWASEKDEKLRGEGLHEGQPAPDLATVKDFIRFYIFSSHGMISLRPTKSSVLNFAERFFAGFTRLTNYRLVHT
;
A
#
# COMPACT_ATOMS: atom_id res chain seq x y z
N MET A 1 21.82 38.33 16.49
CA MET A 1 21.76 37.45 15.30
C MET A 1 22.54 36.18 15.58
N SER A 2 21.94 35.00 15.47
CA SER A 2 22.57 33.80 14.88
C SER A 2 21.51 32.67 14.84
N LYS A 3 21.07 32.31 13.64
CA LYS A 3 20.17 31.17 13.42
C LYS A 3 21.04 29.91 13.42
N GLY A 4 20.91 29.07 14.44
CA GLY A 4 21.56 27.75 14.50
C GLY A 4 21.06 26.87 13.36
N GLY A 5 21.79 26.85 12.25
CA GLY A 5 21.53 25.96 11.13
C GLY A 5 21.81 24.52 11.54
N LYS A 6 20.81 23.64 11.42
CA LYS A 6 20.98 22.19 11.62
C LYS A 6 22.13 21.70 10.74
N GLN A 7 23.20 21.22 11.37
CA GLN A 7 24.35 20.65 10.71
C GLN A 7 23.88 19.46 9.85
N LYS A 8 24.13 19.51 8.54
CA LYS A 8 23.77 18.41 7.64
C LYS A 8 24.69 17.23 7.96
N VAL A 9 24.10 16.17 8.53
CA VAL A 9 24.82 14.93 8.82
C VAL A 9 25.32 14.32 7.50
N ASP A 10 26.60 13.99 7.42
CA ASP A 10 27.16 13.31 6.26
C ASP A 10 26.67 11.84 6.26
N ARG A 11 25.65 11.59 5.43
CA ARG A 11 25.02 10.27 5.31
C ARG A 11 25.99 9.18 4.82
N ARG A 12 27.04 9.52 4.07
CA ARG A 12 28.02 8.53 3.60
C ARG A 12 28.92 8.08 4.73
N ALA A 13 29.37 9.00 5.57
CA ALA A 13 30.16 8.69 6.75
C ALA A 13 29.37 7.81 7.74
N VAL A 14 28.09 8.15 7.98
CA VAL A 14 27.21 7.33 8.83
C VAL A 14 26.99 5.93 8.25
N ALA A 15 26.72 5.83 6.93
CA ALA A 15 26.52 4.53 6.29
C ALA A 15 27.78 3.65 6.35
N ALA A 16 28.95 4.23 6.07
CA ALA A 16 30.23 3.52 6.15
C ALA A 16 30.54 3.05 7.58
N ALA A 17 30.31 3.90 8.59
CA ALA A 17 30.47 3.51 10.00
C ALA A 17 29.51 2.38 10.41
N ASN A 18 28.32 2.32 9.81
CA ASN A 18 27.35 1.25 10.01
C ASN A 18 27.63 0.00 9.13
N GLY A 19 28.78 -0.08 8.46
CA GLY A 19 29.19 -1.25 7.68
C GLY A 19 28.54 -1.36 6.30
N TYR A 20 27.96 -0.28 5.75
CA TYR A 20 27.39 -0.29 4.41
C TYR A 20 28.47 -0.55 3.34
N VAL A 21 28.29 -1.61 2.56
CA VAL A 21 29.11 -1.92 1.38
C VAL A 21 28.22 -1.89 0.13
N ARG A 22 28.55 -1.00 -0.81
CA ARG A 22 27.78 -0.82 -2.04
C ARG A 22 27.85 -2.09 -2.89
N GLY A 23 26.69 -2.68 -3.17
CA GLY A 23 26.58 -3.88 -4.02
C GLY A 23 26.86 -5.20 -3.31
N ALA A 24 27.01 -5.21 -1.98
CA ALA A 24 27.22 -6.44 -1.21
C ALA A 24 26.09 -7.48 -1.39
N ASN A 25 24.87 -7.02 -1.66
CA ASN A 25 23.71 -7.89 -1.85
C ASN A 25 23.32 -8.03 -3.33
N ARG A 26 24.16 -7.62 -4.28
CA ARG A 26 23.81 -7.50 -5.70
C ARG A 26 23.22 -8.77 -6.31
N GLU A 27 23.75 -9.93 -5.96
CA GLU A 27 23.25 -11.23 -6.45
C GLU A 27 21.89 -11.58 -5.83
N GLN A 28 21.69 -11.29 -4.55
CA GLN A 28 20.40 -11.47 -3.88
C GLN A 28 19.33 -10.50 -4.42
N ASP A 29 19.72 -9.23 -4.62
CA ASP A 29 18.87 -8.17 -5.17
C ASP A 29 18.48 -8.42 -6.64
N GLN A 30 19.24 -9.26 -7.36
CA GLN A 30 18.94 -9.67 -8.72
C GLN A 30 17.82 -10.71 -8.81
N HIS A 31 17.51 -11.41 -7.72
CA HIS A 31 16.33 -12.25 -7.66
C HIS A 31 15.08 -11.36 -7.60
N ARG A 32 14.51 -11.08 -8.79
CA ARG A 32 13.17 -10.51 -8.89
C ARG A 32 12.20 -11.53 -8.33
N CYS A 33 11.77 -11.29 -7.10
CA CYS A 33 10.61 -11.95 -6.54
C CYS A 33 9.39 -11.62 -7.39
N GLU A 34 8.98 -12.55 -8.25
CA GLU A 34 7.66 -12.52 -8.87
C GLU A 34 6.63 -12.62 -7.73
N TYR A 35 6.18 -11.46 -7.25
CA TYR A 35 5.15 -11.29 -6.23
C TYR A 35 5.43 -11.92 -4.85
N HIS A 36 6.68 -11.96 -4.37
CA HIS A 36 6.92 -12.15 -2.93
C HIS A 36 6.66 -10.84 -2.19
N TYR A 37 5.40 -10.63 -1.82
CA TYR A 37 5.06 -9.68 -0.78
C TYR A 37 5.58 -10.22 0.56
N SER A 38 6.20 -9.37 1.37
CA SER A 38 6.49 -9.73 2.77
C SER A 38 5.18 -10.07 3.49
N ASP A 39 5.23 -10.89 4.54
CA ASP A 39 4.05 -11.20 5.38
C ASP A 39 3.36 -9.92 5.87
N GLU A 40 4.15 -8.89 6.18
CA GLU A 40 3.63 -7.56 6.52
C GLU A 40 2.86 -6.93 5.35
N SER A 41 3.41 -6.97 4.14
CA SER A 41 2.74 -6.45 2.95
C SER A 41 1.46 -7.21 2.63
N LEU A 42 1.45 -8.53 2.77
CA LEU A 42 0.26 -9.37 2.61
C LEU A 42 -0.81 -8.98 3.64
N SER A 43 -0.44 -8.89 4.91
CA SER A 43 -1.34 -8.48 5.99
C SER A 43 -1.94 -7.09 5.76
N LEU A 44 -1.14 -6.15 5.27
CA LEU A 44 -1.60 -4.80 4.96
C LEU A 44 -2.53 -4.76 3.75
N GLN A 45 -2.30 -5.60 2.74
CA GLN A 45 -3.21 -5.79 1.61
C GLN A 45 -4.54 -6.38 2.10
N ASP A 46 -4.51 -7.47 2.87
CA ASP A 46 -5.70 -8.17 3.39
C ASP A 46 -6.55 -7.26 4.28
N LYS A 47 -5.90 -6.43 5.10
CA LYS A 47 -6.59 -5.44 5.92
C LYS A 47 -7.34 -4.41 5.07
N VAL A 48 -6.74 -3.95 3.97
CA VAL A 48 -7.41 -2.99 3.08
C VAL A 48 -8.57 -3.65 2.34
N LEU A 49 -8.41 -4.91 1.89
CA LEU A 49 -9.47 -5.65 1.21
C LEU A 49 -10.64 -6.00 2.14
N SER A 50 -10.39 -6.34 3.40
CA SER A 50 -11.47 -6.62 4.35
C SER A 50 -12.33 -5.38 4.63
N VAL A 51 -11.71 -4.20 4.71
CA VAL A 51 -12.44 -2.93 4.85
C VAL A 51 -13.18 -2.59 3.54
N TYR A 52 -12.62 -2.94 2.38
CA TYR A 52 -13.32 -2.80 1.11
C TYR A 52 -14.58 -3.66 1.04
N VAL A 53 -14.47 -4.95 1.41
CA VAL A 53 -15.63 -5.86 1.45
C VAL A 53 -16.71 -5.34 2.38
N LEU A 54 -16.33 -4.89 3.59
CA LEU A 54 -17.26 -4.28 4.53
C LEU A 54 -18.01 -3.10 3.90
N TRP A 55 -17.28 -2.15 3.31
CA TRP A 55 -17.85 -0.95 2.71
C TRP A 55 -18.72 -1.26 1.47
N ALA A 56 -18.21 -2.08 0.55
CA ALA A 56 -18.91 -2.43 -0.68
C ALA A 56 -20.17 -3.28 -0.42
N SER A 57 -20.16 -4.06 0.68
CA SER A 57 -21.30 -4.89 1.05
C SER A 57 -22.55 -4.12 1.47
N GLU A 58 -22.45 -2.81 1.70
CA GLU A 58 -23.62 -1.95 1.90
C GLU A 58 -24.52 -1.92 0.65
N LYS A 59 -23.93 -2.08 -0.54
CA LYS A 59 -24.66 -2.09 -1.83
C LYS A 59 -24.73 -3.47 -2.47
N ASP A 60 -23.77 -4.34 -2.18
CA ASP A 60 -23.73 -5.70 -2.70
C ASP A 60 -23.64 -6.71 -1.55
N GLU A 61 -24.82 -7.16 -1.09
CA GLU A 61 -24.93 -8.07 0.05
C GLU A 61 -24.18 -9.40 -0.17
N LYS A 62 -23.97 -9.82 -1.41
CA LYS A 62 -23.21 -11.04 -1.72
C LYS A 62 -21.76 -10.94 -1.27
N LEU A 63 -21.15 -9.76 -1.38
CA LEU A 63 -19.79 -9.52 -0.86
C LEU A 63 -19.69 -9.76 0.64
N ARG A 64 -20.77 -9.56 1.39
CA ARG A 64 -20.78 -9.77 2.84
C ARG A 64 -20.59 -11.24 3.23
N GLY A 65 -21.15 -12.14 2.43
CA GLY A 65 -21.09 -13.59 2.67
C GLY A 65 -19.95 -14.29 1.94
N GLU A 66 -19.71 -13.91 0.69
CA GLU A 66 -18.77 -14.59 -0.20
C GLU A 66 -17.38 -13.93 -0.25
N GLY A 67 -17.29 -12.65 0.11
CA GLY A 67 -16.05 -11.88 0.01
C GLY A 67 -15.64 -11.61 -1.44
N LEU A 68 -14.35 -11.30 -1.63
CA LEU A 68 -13.77 -11.18 -2.97
C LEU A 68 -13.42 -12.57 -3.52
N HIS A 69 -13.58 -12.78 -4.82
CA HIS A 69 -13.25 -14.05 -5.46
C HIS A 69 -12.53 -13.88 -6.81
N GLU A 70 -11.94 -14.98 -7.31
CA GLU A 70 -11.27 -15.00 -8.60
C GLU A 70 -12.23 -14.60 -9.75
N GLY A 71 -11.72 -13.82 -10.70
CA GLY A 71 -12.47 -13.31 -11.85
C GLY A 71 -13.40 -12.14 -11.55
N GLN A 72 -13.46 -11.67 -10.30
CA GLN A 72 -14.29 -10.53 -9.95
C GLN A 72 -13.82 -9.26 -10.69
N PRO A 73 -14.74 -8.50 -11.31
CA PRO A 73 -14.37 -7.31 -12.06
C PRO A 73 -13.76 -6.24 -11.14
N ALA A 74 -12.72 -5.57 -11.64
CA ALA A 74 -12.15 -4.42 -10.95
C ALA A 74 -13.20 -3.30 -10.80
N PRO A 75 -13.32 -2.69 -9.61
CA PRO A 75 -14.19 -1.54 -9.42
C PRO A 75 -13.74 -0.36 -10.28
N ASP A 76 -14.69 0.46 -10.71
CA ASP A 76 -14.33 1.66 -11.47
C ASP A 76 -13.58 2.70 -10.61
N LEU A 77 -12.96 3.66 -11.28
CA LEU A 77 -12.16 4.69 -10.61
C LEU A 77 -12.97 5.54 -9.62
N ALA A 78 -14.26 5.75 -9.87
CA ALA A 78 -15.11 6.53 -8.97
C ALA A 78 -15.36 5.78 -7.66
N THR A 79 -15.64 4.49 -7.76
CA THR A 79 -15.84 3.56 -6.64
C THR A 79 -14.58 3.46 -5.79
N VAL A 80 -13.42 3.28 -6.42
CA VAL A 80 -12.13 3.23 -5.69
C VAL A 80 -11.87 4.56 -4.97
N LYS A 81 -12.13 5.71 -5.61
CA LYS A 81 -11.95 7.02 -4.97
C LYS A 81 -12.88 7.21 -3.78
N ASP A 82 -14.10 6.72 -3.86
CA ASP A 82 -15.07 6.85 -2.77
C ASP A 82 -14.72 5.94 -1.59
N PHE A 83 -14.33 4.70 -1.88
CA PHE A 83 -13.77 3.79 -0.89
C PHE A 83 -12.54 4.38 -0.17
N ILE A 84 -11.61 5.01 -0.92
CA ILE A 84 -10.46 5.71 -0.33
C ILE A 84 -10.92 6.77 0.68
N ARG A 85 -11.95 7.58 0.34
CA ARG A 85 -12.50 8.57 1.27
C ARG A 85 -13.05 7.91 2.52
N PHE A 86 -13.88 6.88 2.37
CA PHE A 86 -14.43 6.12 3.50
C PHE A 86 -13.31 5.61 4.42
N TYR A 87 -12.28 4.96 3.87
CA TYR A 87 -11.17 4.42 4.64
C TYR A 87 -10.41 5.49 5.43
N ILE A 88 -10.18 6.65 4.81
CA ILE A 88 -9.55 7.80 5.48
C ILE A 88 -10.40 8.25 6.67
N PHE A 89 -11.71 8.41 6.48
CA PHE A 89 -12.62 8.87 7.52
C PHE A 89 -12.86 7.83 8.62
N SER A 90 -12.68 6.53 8.34
CA SER A 90 -12.82 5.45 9.33
C SER A 90 -11.54 5.17 10.14
N SER A 91 -10.40 5.67 9.70
CA SER A 91 -9.10 5.41 10.32
C SER A 91 -8.88 6.23 11.59
N HIS A 92 -8.60 5.54 12.70
CA HIS A 92 -8.19 6.18 13.96
C HIS A 92 -6.68 6.53 13.93
N GLY A 93 -6.29 7.63 14.58
CA GLY A 93 -4.89 8.05 14.68
C GLY A 93 -4.40 8.98 13.58
N MET A 94 -5.31 9.66 12.87
CA MET A 94 -4.93 10.73 11.96
C MET A 94 -4.21 11.85 12.71
N ILE A 95 -2.92 12.07 12.40
CA ILE A 95 -2.12 13.17 12.96
C ILE A 95 -2.69 14.54 12.52
N SER A 96 -3.42 14.57 11.41
CA SER A 96 -4.15 15.76 10.93
C SER A 96 -5.47 15.37 10.28
N LEU A 97 -6.44 16.30 10.25
CA LEU A 97 -7.75 16.14 9.59
C LEU A 97 -7.69 15.71 8.12
N ARG A 98 -6.53 15.83 7.45
CA ARG A 98 -6.33 15.40 6.08
C ARG A 98 -5.17 14.41 5.98
N PRO A 99 -5.33 13.28 5.27
CA PRO A 99 -4.22 12.36 5.03
C PRO A 99 -3.19 13.00 4.10
N THR A 100 -1.94 12.57 4.23
CA THR A 100 -0.89 13.01 3.31
C THR A 100 -1.06 12.31 1.95
N LYS A 101 -0.59 12.94 0.87
CA LYS A 101 -0.55 12.32 -0.48
C LYS A 101 0.13 10.94 -0.44
N SER A 102 1.22 10.81 0.30
CA SER A 102 1.96 9.54 0.45
C SER A 102 1.09 8.46 1.10
N SER A 103 0.36 8.80 2.17
CA SER A 103 -0.56 7.86 2.83
C SER A 103 -1.67 7.37 1.88
N VAL A 104 -2.23 8.27 1.07
CA VAL A 104 -3.26 7.91 0.07
C VAL A 104 -2.69 7.01 -1.03
N LEU A 105 -1.48 7.31 -1.52
CA LEU A 105 -0.83 6.48 -2.54
C LEU A 105 -0.48 5.09 -2.01
N ASN A 106 0.13 4.99 -0.83
CA ASN A 106 0.45 3.70 -0.21
C ASN A 106 -0.80 2.85 0.02
N PHE A 107 -1.93 3.50 0.37
CA PHE A 107 -3.21 2.81 0.50
C PHE A 107 -3.71 2.28 -0.85
N ALA A 108 -3.72 3.13 -1.88
CA ALA A 108 -4.15 2.73 -3.22
C ALA A 108 -3.29 1.58 -3.77
N GLU A 109 -1.96 1.64 -3.58
CA GLU A 109 -1.04 0.57 -3.95
C GLU A 109 -1.39 -0.75 -3.25
N ARG A 110 -1.63 -0.73 -1.94
CA ARG A 110 -2.05 -1.93 -1.17
C ARG A 110 -3.39 -2.47 -1.66
N PHE A 111 -4.35 -1.60 -1.94
CA PHE A 111 -5.64 -2.02 -2.48
C PHE A 111 -5.48 -2.71 -3.83
N PHE A 112 -4.82 -2.07 -4.81
CA PHE A 112 -4.68 -2.63 -6.15
C PHE A 112 -3.83 -3.89 -6.17
N ALA A 113 -2.74 -3.92 -5.39
CA ALA A 113 -1.88 -5.10 -5.24
C ALA A 113 -2.66 -6.28 -4.66
N GLY A 114 -3.38 -6.06 -3.56
CA GLY A 114 -4.21 -7.08 -2.93
C GLY A 114 -5.34 -7.55 -3.84
N PHE A 115 -6.05 -6.62 -4.47
CA PHE A 115 -7.18 -6.92 -5.35
C PHE A 115 -6.73 -7.77 -6.54
N THR A 116 -5.67 -7.33 -7.24
CA THR A 116 -5.09 -8.08 -8.37
C THR A 116 -4.62 -9.47 -7.96
N ARG A 117 -3.96 -9.57 -6.80
CA ARG A 117 -3.45 -10.84 -6.25
C ARG A 117 -4.58 -11.82 -5.92
N LEU A 118 -5.70 -11.33 -5.39
CA LEU A 118 -6.80 -12.16 -4.94
C LEU A 118 -7.77 -12.53 -6.07
N THR A 119 -8.06 -11.58 -6.96
CA THR A 119 -9.04 -11.81 -8.03
C THR A 119 -8.43 -12.34 -9.33
N ASN A 120 -7.09 -12.41 -9.41
CA ASN A 120 -6.34 -12.64 -10.65
C ASN A 120 -6.75 -11.74 -11.82
N TYR A 121 -7.37 -10.58 -11.52
CA TYR A 121 -7.73 -9.61 -12.54
C TYR A 121 -6.47 -8.97 -13.11
N ARG A 122 -6.05 -9.40 -14.31
CA ARG A 122 -5.00 -8.71 -15.05
C ARG A 122 -5.60 -7.45 -15.63
N LEU A 123 -5.07 -6.29 -15.23
CA LEU A 123 -5.23 -5.05 -15.98
C LEU A 123 -4.68 -5.31 -17.39
N VAL A 124 -5.58 -5.62 -18.32
CA VAL A 124 -5.25 -5.68 -19.73
C VAL A 124 -5.04 -4.22 -20.15
N HIS A 125 -3.78 -3.80 -20.24
CA HIS A 125 -3.43 -2.60 -20.98
C HIS A 125 -3.90 -2.83 -22.42
N THR A 126 -4.99 -2.14 -22.78
CA THR A 126 -5.44 -1.95 -24.17
C THR A 126 -4.81 -0.68 -24.71
#